data_AF-R5FG22-F1
#
_entry.id   AF-R5FG22-F1
#
_cell.length_a   1.000
_cell.length_b   1.000
_cell.length_c   1.000
_cell.angle_alpha   90.00
_cell.angle_beta   90.00
_cell.angle_gamma   90.00
#
_symmetry.space_group_name_H-M   'P 1'
#
loop_
_entity.id
_entity.type
_entity.pdbx_description
1 polymer ?
#
loop_
_entity_poly.entity_id
_entity_poly.type
_entity_poly.pdbx_seq_one_letter_code
_entity_poly.pdbx_strand_id
1 'polypeptide(L)'
;MTENNFNEQFQLKTRGAYPFLKFVKAVYSKGDKTVRLDFLRSTSMYDGQFNDEMRKEVERFVQAMMPEGVYYEIVYNKTYADENTVKNKVVQYITREKQALTMQLKDGDVSVTVSGGRINVKIAASESMIKMLKDCGFSEDLENFLDENFVETPTVEFTEKELKEGEKAFLPDDAVGYVSGARLIKIELVEQVFGKSRISVAPSYISDMKETTGLTVLCGKVSGFVEKTYKNKNYGAEPAKNSRFKINTTDEFLPRFNFTLNDTTGNISAVVFPRDENLDKLRALSDGDLVAAEGTVGYNQFAGGLQIMVRSLWKAEIDFGGIVKSVPQKKENSDYVLVYPEKFVEEEQTDMFSDPTAVNAYLKGKTFVVFDTETTGTDTSKDKIVEISAAKIVDGKIVETWSSLCNPGIHIPEATTAIHGIKDEDVAEKPSFAEILPDFYKFTRGAVMVGHNVDFDYKMLLSNGRDSGYVFDNELLDTYAMARKYLVGETKNFKLGSISEALGIDLTNAHRALFDSLATAKCFIKMSKFLSSK
;
A
#
# COMPACT_ATOMS: atom_id res chain seq x y z
N MET A 1 0.06 -38.80 -9.88
CA MET A 1 0.81 -38.57 -8.64
C MET A 1 0.57 -37.14 -8.21
N THR A 2 0.27 -36.90 -6.94
CA THR A 2 0.35 -35.56 -6.34
C THR A 2 1.81 -35.22 -6.05
N GLU A 3 2.17 -33.94 -5.94
CA GLU A 3 3.56 -33.50 -5.69
C GLU A 3 4.14 -34.09 -4.39
N ASN A 4 3.34 -34.14 -3.32
CA ASN A 4 3.75 -34.77 -2.06
C ASN A 4 4.09 -36.26 -2.20
N ASN A 5 3.34 -36.99 -3.04
CA ASN A 5 3.59 -38.42 -3.29
C ASN A 5 4.91 -38.63 -4.07
N PHE A 6 5.26 -37.69 -4.96
CA PHE A 6 6.50 -37.77 -5.71
C PHE A 6 7.74 -37.57 -4.82
N ASN A 7 7.72 -36.56 -3.93
CA ASN A 7 8.84 -36.29 -3.03
C ASN A 7 9.10 -37.46 -2.05
N GLU A 8 8.04 -38.00 -1.43
CA GLU A 8 8.16 -39.15 -0.52
C GLU A 8 8.74 -40.38 -1.24
N GLN A 9 8.25 -40.69 -2.45
CA GLN A 9 8.79 -41.82 -3.22
C GLN A 9 10.23 -41.58 -3.70
N PHE A 10 10.58 -40.35 -4.04
CA PHE A 10 11.94 -39.99 -4.41
C PHE A 10 12.92 -40.20 -3.25
N GLN A 11 12.57 -39.74 -2.04
CA GLN A 11 13.40 -39.92 -0.85
C GLN A 11 13.50 -41.39 -0.42
N LEU A 12 12.41 -42.15 -0.50
CA LEU A 12 12.39 -43.60 -0.21
C LEU A 12 13.27 -44.39 -1.17
N LYS A 13 13.21 -44.10 -2.48
CA LYS A 13 14.00 -44.81 -3.50
C LYS A 13 15.48 -44.45 -3.47
N THR A 14 15.81 -43.21 -3.12
CA THR A 14 17.19 -42.75 -3.01
C THR A 14 17.82 -43.03 -1.65
N ARG A 15 17.05 -43.48 -0.64
CA ARG A 15 17.49 -43.74 0.74
C ARG A 15 18.24 -42.55 1.36
N GLY A 16 17.90 -41.32 0.96
CA GLY A 16 18.59 -40.10 1.43
C GLY A 16 20.03 -39.95 0.92
N ALA A 17 20.42 -40.63 -0.17
CA ALA A 17 21.77 -40.57 -0.74
C ALA A 17 22.19 -39.17 -1.24
N TYR A 18 21.23 -38.27 -1.43
CA TYR A 18 21.48 -36.90 -1.93
C TYR A 18 20.96 -35.85 -0.93
N PRO A 19 21.59 -35.70 0.25
CA PRO A 19 21.15 -34.74 1.27
C PRO A 19 21.28 -33.27 0.84
N PHE A 20 22.02 -33.02 -0.24
CA PHE A 20 22.21 -31.70 -0.85
C PHE A 20 21.19 -31.37 -1.94
N LEU A 21 20.26 -32.28 -2.23
CA LEU A 21 19.28 -32.15 -3.31
C LEU A 21 17.86 -32.26 -2.75
N LYS A 22 17.05 -31.22 -2.96
CA LYS A 22 15.67 -31.14 -2.45
C LYS A 22 14.69 -30.92 -3.58
N PHE A 23 13.64 -31.74 -3.66
CA PHE A 23 12.54 -31.51 -4.60
C PHE A 23 11.65 -30.36 -4.08
N VAL A 24 11.27 -29.44 -4.97
CA VAL A 24 10.41 -28.30 -4.63
C VAL A 24 9.02 -28.47 -5.23
N LYS A 25 8.93 -28.64 -6.55
CA LYS A 25 7.65 -28.66 -7.27
C LYS A 25 7.73 -29.34 -8.63
N ALA A 26 6.57 -29.73 -9.16
CA ALA A 26 6.39 -30.34 -10.47
C ALA A 26 5.31 -29.60 -11.29
N VAL A 27 5.71 -28.98 -12.40
CA VAL A 27 4.78 -28.26 -13.29
C VAL A 27 4.50 -29.08 -14.54
N TYR A 28 3.25 -29.47 -14.78
CA TYR A 28 2.84 -30.24 -15.96
C TYR A 28 2.31 -29.36 -17.09
N SER A 29 2.95 -29.42 -18.27
CA SER A 29 2.48 -28.81 -19.51
C SER A 29 1.62 -29.80 -20.30
N LYS A 30 0.31 -29.53 -20.40
CA LYS A 30 -0.65 -30.37 -21.15
C LYS A 30 -0.41 -30.36 -22.67
N GLY A 31 0.13 -29.28 -23.22
CA GLY A 31 0.36 -29.13 -24.67
C GLY A 31 1.47 -30.05 -25.17
N ASP A 32 2.57 -30.08 -24.43
CA ASP A 32 3.80 -30.79 -24.84
C ASP A 32 3.95 -32.16 -24.15
N LYS A 33 3.00 -32.50 -23.26
CA LYS A 33 3.05 -33.67 -22.36
C LYS A 33 4.35 -33.74 -21.55
N THR A 34 4.87 -32.59 -21.14
CA THR A 34 6.14 -32.48 -20.40
C THR A 34 5.89 -32.12 -18.93
N VAL A 35 6.53 -32.82 -18.01
CA VAL A 35 6.60 -32.47 -16.58
C VAL A 35 7.94 -31.82 -16.29
N ARG A 36 7.94 -30.58 -15.80
CA ARG A 36 9.14 -29.93 -15.28
C ARG A 36 9.25 -30.16 -13.78
N LEU A 37 10.36 -30.74 -13.33
CA LEU A 37 10.68 -30.98 -11.93
C LEU A 37 11.76 -30.00 -11.48
N ASP A 38 11.44 -29.14 -10.52
CA ASP A 38 12.42 -28.20 -9.94
C ASP A 38 13.02 -28.81 -8.67
N PHE A 39 14.35 -28.91 -8.64
CA PHE A 39 15.14 -29.30 -7.48
C PHE A 39 16.03 -28.15 -7.02
N LEU A 40 16.18 -27.97 -5.70
CA LEU A 40 17.21 -27.12 -5.11
C LEU A 40 18.47 -27.95 -4.85
N ARG A 41 19.61 -27.34 -5.11
CA ARG A 41 20.92 -27.92 -4.87
C ARG A 41 21.73 -26.98 -3.99
N SER A 42 22.02 -27.41 -2.76
CA SER A 42 22.86 -26.65 -1.83
C SER A 42 24.30 -26.60 -2.35
N THR A 43 24.85 -25.39 -2.42
CA THR A 43 26.27 -25.14 -2.76
C THR A 43 27.10 -24.71 -1.55
N SER A 44 26.50 -24.51 -0.39
CA SER A 44 27.18 -24.11 0.85
C SER A 44 27.98 -25.26 1.49
N MET A 45 27.47 -26.50 1.37
CA MET A 45 28.06 -27.68 2.04
C MET A 45 28.76 -28.67 1.09
N TYR A 46 28.47 -28.61 -0.22
CA TYR A 46 28.82 -29.66 -1.19
C TYR A 46 29.27 -29.11 -2.55
N ASP A 47 29.92 -27.94 -2.55
CA ASP A 47 30.37 -27.33 -3.80
C ASP A 47 31.31 -28.29 -4.56
N GLY A 48 31.00 -28.52 -5.83
CA GLY A 48 31.75 -29.46 -6.69
C GLY A 48 31.42 -30.97 -6.55
N GLN A 49 30.57 -31.43 -5.62
CA GLN A 49 30.30 -32.88 -5.48
C GLN A 49 29.22 -33.42 -6.42
N PHE A 50 28.31 -32.57 -6.90
CA PHE A 50 27.26 -33.00 -7.85
C PHE A 50 27.82 -33.11 -9.28
N ASN A 51 28.23 -34.33 -9.65
CA ASN A 51 28.85 -34.65 -10.93
C ASN A 51 27.83 -35.22 -11.95
N ASP A 52 28.27 -35.44 -13.19
CA ASP A 52 27.40 -35.95 -14.26
C ASP A 52 26.93 -37.40 -14.04
N GLU A 53 27.63 -38.19 -13.22
CA GLU A 53 27.19 -39.54 -12.84
C GLU A 53 25.98 -39.47 -11.90
N MET A 54 26.02 -38.61 -10.89
CA MET A 54 24.90 -38.37 -9.97
C MET A 54 23.68 -37.80 -10.69
N ARG A 55 23.88 -36.93 -11.69
CA ARG A 55 22.78 -36.44 -12.55
C ARG A 55 22.08 -37.58 -13.28
N LYS A 56 22.85 -38.49 -13.88
CA LYS A 56 22.32 -39.67 -14.58
C LYS A 56 21.60 -40.63 -13.62
N GLU A 57 22.04 -40.74 -12.38
CA GLU A 57 21.33 -41.53 -11.37
C GLU A 57 19.98 -40.91 -11.00
N VAL A 58 19.94 -39.61 -10.71
CA VAL A 58 18.69 -38.87 -10.45
C VAL A 58 17.74 -38.98 -11.65
N GLU A 59 18.24 -38.83 -12.87
CA GLU A 59 17.47 -39.02 -14.10
C GLU A 59 16.86 -40.43 -14.22
N ARG A 60 17.62 -41.49 -13.90
CA ARG A 60 17.08 -42.87 -13.90
C ARG A 60 15.96 -43.06 -12.89
N PHE A 61 16.09 -42.47 -11.70
CA PHE A 61 15.05 -42.54 -10.68
C PHE A 61 13.79 -41.81 -11.12
N VAL A 62 13.94 -40.59 -11.67
CA VAL A 62 12.84 -39.81 -12.23
C VAL A 62 12.16 -40.57 -13.37
N GLN A 63 12.92 -41.11 -14.32
CA GLN A 63 12.40 -41.88 -15.45
C GLN A 63 11.57 -43.08 -14.98
N ALA A 64 12.03 -43.80 -13.95
CA ALA A 64 11.30 -44.94 -13.37
C ALA A 64 10.03 -44.54 -12.60
N MET A 65 9.82 -43.25 -12.34
CA MET A 65 8.63 -42.69 -11.69
C MET A 65 7.65 -42.04 -12.68
N MET A 66 8.06 -41.83 -13.94
CA MET A 66 7.22 -41.19 -14.95
C MET A 66 6.30 -42.18 -15.67
N PRO A 67 5.03 -41.81 -15.93
CA PRO A 67 4.13 -42.61 -16.77
C PRO A 67 4.60 -42.70 -18.23
N GLU A 68 4.24 -43.79 -18.92
CA GLU A 68 4.53 -43.93 -20.35
C GLU A 68 3.92 -42.78 -21.18
N GLY A 69 4.72 -42.23 -22.11
CA GLY A 69 4.30 -41.15 -23.00
C GLY A 69 4.31 -39.74 -22.39
N VAL A 70 4.87 -39.58 -21.18
CA VAL A 70 5.14 -38.29 -20.54
C VAL A 70 6.63 -37.97 -20.64
N TYR A 71 6.95 -36.81 -21.20
CA TYR A 71 8.32 -36.29 -21.22
C TYR A 71 8.61 -35.57 -19.90
N TYR A 72 9.88 -35.50 -19.50
CA TYR A 72 10.28 -34.81 -18.28
C TYR A 72 11.49 -33.91 -18.51
N GLU A 73 11.54 -32.82 -17.75
CA GLU A 73 12.67 -31.91 -17.66
C GLU A 73 13.03 -31.76 -16.18
N ILE A 74 14.31 -31.91 -15.84
CA ILE A 74 14.79 -31.72 -14.48
C ILE A 74 15.61 -30.43 -14.44
N VAL A 75 15.17 -29.50 -13.59
CA VAL A 75 15.85 -28.22 -13.39
C VAL A 75 16.50 -28.20 -12.01
N TYR A 76 17.80 -27.94 -11.98
CA TYR A 76 18.57 -27.84 -10.75
C TYR A 76 18.88 -26.38 -10.43
N ASN A 77 18.16 -25.81 -9.47
CA ASN A 77 18.38 -24.45 -8.97
C ASN A 77 19.45 -24.48 -7.88
N LYS A 78 20.53 -23.72 -8.04
CA LYS A 78 21.57 -23.61 -7.01
C LYS A 78 21.07 -22.71 -5.88
N THR A 79 21.28 -23.14 -4.65
CA THR A 79 21.00 -22.35 -3.45
C THR A 79 22.25 -22.23 -2.61
N TYR A 80 22.45 -21.06 -2.02
CA TYR A 80 23.56 -20.79 -1.12
C TYR A 80 22.97 -20.24 0.19
N ALA A 81 22.96 -21.09 1.21
CA ALA A 81 22.47 -20.73 2.54
C ALA A 81 23.65 -20.22 3.39
N ASP A 82 24.06 -18.97 3.17
CA ASP A 82 24.86 -18.24 4.14
C ASP A 82 23.96 -17.32 4.99
N GLU A 83 24.47 -16.90 6.13
CA GLU A 83 23.73 -16.08 7.10
C GLU A 83 23.16 -14.80 6.48
N ASN A 84 23.90 -14.11 5.61
CA ASN A 84 23.44 -12.89 4.96
C ASN A 84 22.39 -13.17 3.89
N THR A 85 22.59 -14.20 3.07
CA THR A 85 21.64 -14.58 2.02
C THR A 85 20.29 -15.01 2.61
N VAL A 86 20.31 -15.78 3.70
CA VAL A 86 19.10 -16.18 4.41
C VAL A 86 18.47 -14.98 5.12
N LYS A 87 19.26 -14.14 5.80
CA LYS A 87 18.75 -12.91 6.44
C LYS A 87 18.03 -12.00 5.44
N ASN A 88 18.63 -11.77 4.27
CA ASN A 88 18.02 -10.97 3.21
C ASN A 88 16.70 -11.57 2.70
N LYS A 89 16.61 -12.90 2.61
CA LYS A 89 15.37 -13.60 2.24
C LYS A 89 14.28 -13.49 3.31
N VAL A 90 14.64 -13.57 4.59
CA VAL A 90 13.73 -13.34 5.71
C VAL A 90 13.20 -11.91 5.69
N VAL A 91 14.09 -10.92 5.55
CA VAL A 91 13.70 -9.50 5.45
C VAL A 91 12.81 -9.26 4.23
N GLN A 92 13.13 -9.87 3.08
CA GLN A 92 12.32 -9.80 1.87
C GLN A 92 10.92 -10.39 2.10
N TYR A 93 10.81 -11.53 2.78
CA TYR A 93 9.54 -12.16 3.12
C TYR A 93 8.70 -11.27 4.03
N ILE A 94 9.30 -10.76 5.11
CA ILE A 94 8.64 -9.85 6.05
C ILE A 94 8.15 -8.59 5.32
N THR A 95 9.01 -7.98 4.51
CA THR A 95 8.68 -6.76 3.75
C THR A 95 7.60 -6.98 2.68
N ARG A 96 7.50 -8.19 2.11
CA ARG A 96 6.55 -8.47 1.03
C ARG A 96 5.21 -8.98 1.55
N GLU A 97 5.23 -9.92 2.48
CA GLU A 97 4.04 -10.64 2.93
C GLU A 97 3.48 -10.10 4.26
N LYS A 98 4.30 -9.37 5.05
CA LYS A 98 3.94 -8.88 6.39
C LYS A 98 4.50 -7.47 6.65
N GLN A 99 4.22 -6.51 5.76
CA GLN A 99 4.72 -5.12 5.84
C GLN A 99 4.56 -4.44 7.20
N ALA A 100 3.51 -4.77 7.96
CA ALA A 100 3.29 -4.24 9.31
C ALA A 100 4.40 -4.61 10.30
N LEU A 101 5.07 -5.76 10.12
CA LEU A 101 6.17 -6.21 10.96
C LEU A 101 7.48 -5.47 10.66
N THR A 102 7.65 -4.97 9.42
CA THR A 102 8.83 -4.19 9.00
C THR A 102 8.96 -2.87 9.77
N MET A 103 7.83 -2.32 10.27
CA MET A 103 7.84 -1.11 11.10
C MET A 103 8.26 -1.36 12.55
N GLN A 104 8.21 -2.61 13.02
CA GLN A 104 8.48 -2.97 14.42
C GLN A 104 9.79 -3.74 14.61
N LEU A 105 10.26 -4.45 13.57
CA LEU A 105 11.52 -5.17 13.56
C LEU A 105 12.57 -4.35 12.82
N LYS A 106 13.62 -3.92 13.54
CA LYS A 106 14.81 -3.29 12.94
C LYS A 106 15.72 -4.40 12.35
N ASP A 107 16.64 -4.07 11.44
CA ASP A 107 17.58 -5.05 10.85
C ASP A 107 18.42 -5.79 11.92
N GLY A 108 18.67 -5.15 13.07
CA GLY A 108 19.36 -5.77 14.21
C GLY A 108 18.53 -6.75 15.02
N ASP A 109 17.21 -6.79 14.83
CA ASP A 109 16.28 -7.64 15.58
C ASP A 109 16.17 -9.05 14.95
N VAL A 110 16.70 -9.25 13.74
CA VAL A 110 16.74 -10.57 13.07
C VAL A 110 18.17 -11.07 13.03
N SER A 111 18.44 -12.20 13.67
CA SER A 111 19.71 -12.91 13.58
C SER A 111 19.50 -14.29 12.97
N VAL A 112 20.45 -14.69 12.13
CA VAL A 112 20.40 -15.98 11.42
C VAL A 112 21.69 -16.72 11.68
N THR A 113 21.58 -18.00 12.01
CA THR A 113 22.73 -18.90 12.10
C THR A 113 22.48 -20.11 11.20
N VAL A 114 23.44 -20.41 10.33
CA VAL A 114 23.39 -21.58 9.46
C VAL A 114 24.46 -22.57 9.90
N SER A 115 24.06 -23.72 10.44
CA SER A 115 25.00 -24.75 10.88
C SER A 115 24.40 -26.15 10.80
N GLY A 116 25.21 -27.15 10.41
CA GLY A 116 24.81 -28.55 10.45
C GLY A 116 23.58 -28.91 9.59
N GLY A 117 23.32 -28.16 8.52
CA GLY A 117 22.18 -28.40 7.61
C GLY A 117 20.87 -27.79 8.12
N ARG A 118 20.95 -26.91 9.11
CA ARG A 118 19.81 -26.18 9.68
C ARG A 118 20.00 -24.68 9.55
N ILE A 119 18.89 -23.99 9.34
CA ILE A 119 18.78 -22.54 9.38
C ILE A 119 18.03 -22.21 10.68
N ASN A 120 18.66 -21.50 11.60
CA ASN A 120 17.99 -20.98 12.79
C ASN A 120 17.83 -19.47 12.61
N VAL A 121 16.58 -19.01 12.59
CA VAL A 121 16.23 -17.59 12.53
C VAL A 121 15.73 -17.18 13.91
N LYS A 122 16.42 -16.25 14.56
CA LYS A 122 15.99 -15.66 15.82
C LYS A 122 15.47 -14.25 15.58
N ILE A 123 14.25 -14.02 16.04
CA ILE A 123 13.58 -12.72 15.94
C ILE A 123 13.42 -12.17 17.36
N ALA A 124 14.08 -11.05 17.63
CA ALA A 124 13.96 -10.31 18.87
C ALA A 124 12.75 -9.38 18.81
N ALA A 125 11.81 -9.54 19.74
CA ALA A 125 10.57 -8.77 19.76
C ALA A 125 10.05 -8.57 21.19
N SER A 126 9.08 -7.67 21.37
CA SER A 126 8.39 -7.51 22.65
C SER A 126 7.49 -8.71 22.95
N GLU A 127 7.23 -9.00 24.23
CA GLU A 127 6.39 -10.13 24.66
C GLU A 127 5.01 -10.13 23.98
N SER A 128 4.39 -8.96 23.85
CA SER A 128 3.10 -8.79 23.18
C SER A 128 3.15 -9.13 21.69
N MET A 129 4.24 -8.78 21.02
CA MET A 129 4.46 -9.06 19.60
C MET A 129 4.76 -10.54 19.37
N ILE A 130 5.57 -11.16 20.24
CA ILE A 130 5.84 -12.60 20.19
C ILE A 130 4.54 -13.39 20.29
N LYS A 131 3.64 -12.98 21.19
CA LYS A 131 2.32 -13.59 21.32
C LYS A 131 1.49 -13.46 20.04
N MET A 132 1.40 -12.25 19.47
CA MET A 132 0.71 -12.01 18.20
C MET A 132 1.27 -12.85 17.04
N LEU A 133 2.60 -12.95 16.93
CA LEU A 133 3.27 -13.71 15.87
C LEU A 133 3.01 -15.22 15.98
N LYS A 134 2.93 -15.73 17.21
CA LYS A 134 2.54 -17.12 17.48
C LYS A 134 1.07 -17.36 17.13
N ASP A 135 0.18 -16.44 17.52
CA ASP A 135 -1.26 -16.56 17.28
C ASP A 135 -1.62 -16.53 15.79
N CYS A 136 -0.81 -15.86 14.95
CA CYS A 136 -1.03 -15.78 13.51
C CYS A 136 -0.27 -16.82 12.67
N GLY A 137 0.42 -17.78 13.31
CA GLY A 137 1.15 -18.84 12.62
C GLY A 137 2.40 -18.37 11.85
N PHE A 138 2.95 -17.21 12.17
CA PHE A 138 4.05 -16.60 11.41
C PHE A 138 5.30 -17.49 11.33
N SER A 139 5.62 -18.22 12.39
CA SER A 139 6.75 -19.15 12.39
C SER A 139 6.61 -20.21 11.30
N GLU A 140 5.44 -20.85 11.21
CA GLU A 140 5.18 -21.91 10.24
C GLU A 140 5.18 -21.36 8.81
N ASP A 141 4.58 -20.18 8.61
CA ASP A 141 4.58 -19.46 7.34
C ASP A 141 6.01 -19.13 6.85
N LEU A 142 6.85 -18.60 7.74
CA LEU A 142 8.24 -18.24 7.43
C LEU A 142 9.11 -19.49 7.24
N GLU A 143 8.92 -20.53 8.05
CA GLU A 143 9.59 -21.81 7.89
C GLU A 143 9.26 -22.42 6.54
N ASN A 144 8.00 -22.47 6.14
CA ASN A 144 7.58 -22.97 4.82
C ASN A 144 8.23 -22.16 3.67
N PHE A 145 8.26 -20.84 3.78
CA PHE A 145 8.92 -19.99 2.78
C PHE A 145 10.43 -20.29 2.67
N LEU A 146 11.13 -20.42 3.79
CA LEU A 146 12.55 -20.74 3.79
C LEU A 146 12.80 -22.17 3.28
N ASP A 147 11.91 -23.10 3.61
CA ASP A 147 11.95 -24.49 3.16
C ASP A 147 11.82 -24.60 1.62
N GLU A 148 11.01 -23.74 1.00
CA GLU A 148 10.90 -23.64 -0.46
C GLU A 148 12.11 -22.99 -1.15
N ASN A 149 12.95 -22.25 -0.41
CA ASN A 149 14.08 -21.49 -0.97
C ASN A 149 15.45 -22.12 -0.65
N PHE A 150 15.53 -23.00 0.35
CA PHE A 150 16.78 -23.60 0.83
C PHE A 150 16.66 -25.12 1.03
N VAL A 151 17.80 -25.81 1.05
CA VAL A 151 17.84 -27.27 1.28
C VAL A 151 17.83 -27.57 2.79
N GLU A 152 18.49 -26.70 3.55
CA GLU A 152 18.62 -26.72 4.99
C GLU A 152 17.26 -26.57 5.68
N THR A 153 17.07 -27.25 6.81
CA THR A 153 15.80 -27.21 7.55
C THR A 153 15.70 -25.92 8.36
N PRO A 154 14.68 -25.07 8.13
CA PRO A 154 14.50 -23.84 8.88
C PRO A 154 13.87 -24.08 10.26
N THR A 155 14.18 -23.21 11.20
CA THR A 155 13.52 -23.12 12.51
C THR A 155 13.47 -21.66 12.91
N VAL A 156 12.30 -21.19 13.33
CA VAL A 156 12.08 -19.80 13.74
C VAL A 156 11.86 -19.75 15.25
N GLU A 157 12.74 -19.05 15.94
CA GLU A 157 12.69 -18.82 17.38
C GLU A 157 12.45 -17.34 17.69
N PHE A 158 11.74 -17.06 18.77
CA PHE A 158 11.52 -15.72 19.28
C PHE A 158 12.28 -15.51 20.59
N THR A 159 12.96 -14.38 20.70
CA THR A 159 13.62 -13.95 21.94
C THR A 159 13.04 -12.61 22.38
N GLU A 160 12.89 -12.44 23.69
CA GLU A 160 12.46 -11.15 24.23
C GLU A 160 13.57 -10.10 24.07
N LYS A 161 13.18 -8.91 23.62
CA LYS A 161 14.09 -7.77 23.48
C LYS A 161 14.28 -7.11 24.85
N GLU A 162 15.46 -7.20 25.45
CA GLU A 162 15.81 -6.39 26.63
C GLU A 162 15.84 -4.90 26.22
N LEU A 163 14.87 -4.15 26.74
CA LEU A 163 14.78 -2.71 26.51
C LEU A 163 15.92 -2.02 27.28
N LYS A 164 16.81 -1.33 26.56
CA LYS A 164 17.71 -0.36 27.22
C LYS A 164 16.86 0.76 27.80
N GLU A 165 17.13 1.15 29.05
CA GLU A 165 16.51 2.33 29.69
C GLU A 165 16.62 3.53 28.73
N GLY A 166 15.49 3.92 28.13
CA GLY A 166 15.42 5.00 27.14
C GLY A 166 14.57 4.69 25.90
N GLU A 167 14.43 3.43 25.48
CA GLU A 167 13.48 3.05 24.41
C GLU A 167 12.11 2.74 25.04
N LYS A 168 11.30 3.78 25.30
CA LYS A 168 9.88 3.57 25.61
C LYS A 168 9.18 3.04 24.37
N ALA A 169 8.73 1.79 24.44
CA ALA A 169 7.88 1.15 23.45
C ALA A 169 6.68 2.05 23.13
N PHE A 170 6.56 2.39 21.85
CA PHE A 170 5.47 3.18 21.30
C PHE A 170 4.19 2.34 21.29
N LEU A 171 3.44 2.36 22.39
CA LEU A 171 2.09 1.83 22.45
C LEU A 171 1.16 3.00 22.78
N PRO A 172 0.43 3.55 21.79
CA PRO A 172 -0.70 4.42 22.07
C PRO A 172 -1.72 3.64 22.89
N ASP A 173 -2.25 4.27 23.94
CA ASP A 173 -3.42 3.79 24.67
C ASP A 173 -4.54 3.47 23.66
N ASP A 174 -5.13 2.29 23.79
CA ASP A 174 -6.13 1.70 22.88
C ASP A 174 -5.59 1.18 21.53
N ALA A 175 -4.87 0.05 21.60
CA ALA A 175 -4.69 -0.85 20.47
C ALA A 175 -6.04 -1.48 20.05
N VAL A 176 -6.90 -0.70 19.38
CA VAL A 176 -7.88 -1.27 18.46
C VAL A 176 -7.08 -1.77 17.27
N GLY A 177 -6.83 -3.08 17.24
CA GLY A 177 -6.11 -3.73 16.15
C GLY A 177 -6.77 -3.42 14.81
N TYR A 178 -6.03 -2.76 13.93
CA TYR A 178 -6.40 -2.67 12.52
C TYR A 178 -5.40 -3.39 11.66
N VAL A 179 -5.94 -4.39 10.97
CA VAL A 179 -5.26 -5.26 10.02
C VAL A 179 -4.92 -4.44 8.78
N SER A 180 -3.62 -4.21 8.58
CA SER A 180 -3.06 -3.90 7.28
C SER A 180 -3.43 -5.02 6.30
N GLY A 181 -4.26 -4.68 5.31
CA GLY A 181 -4.72 -5.58 4.27
C GLY A 181 -5.92 -4.96 3.55
N ALA A 182 -6.01 -5.15 2.23
CA ALA A 182 -7.23 -4.79 1.50
C ALA A 182 -8.43 -5.35 2.28
N ARG A 183 -9.40 -4.51 2.64
CA ARG A 183 -10.59 -5.00 3.33
C ARG A 183 -11.27 -5.98 2.38
N LEU A 184 -11.46 -7.21 2.82
CA LEU A 184 -12.06 -8.27 2.03
C LEU A 184 -13.49 -8.51 2.51
N ILE A 185 -14.40 -8.67 1.56
CA ILE A 185 -15.81 -8.97 1.82
C ILE A 185 -15.97 -10.48 1.83
N LYS A 186 -16.60 -11.03 2.87
CA LYS A 186 -16.95 -12.45 2.90
C LYS A 186 -18.09 -12.70 1.93
N ILE A 187 -17.88 -13.67 1.04
CA ILE A 187 -18.89 -14.11 0.08
C ILE A 187 -18.99 -15.63 0.05
N GLU A 188 -20.16 -16.13 -0.31
CA GLU A 188 -20.37 -17.52 -0.69
C GLU A 188 -20.84 -17.58 -2.15
N LEU A 189 -20.09 -18.30 -2.99
CA LEU A 189 -20.39 -18.42 -4.42
C LEU A 189 -21.51 -19.44 -4.64
N VAL A 190 -22.61 -19.01 -5.25
CA VAL A 190 -23.81 -19.83 -5.47
C VAL A 190 -23.82 -20.42 -6.87
N GLU A 191 -23.84 -19.58 -7.90
CA GLU A 191 -23.99 -20.02 -9.29
C GLU A 191 -23.07 -19.24 -10.23
N GLN A 192 -22.40 -19.95 -11.14
CA GLN A 192 -21.64 -19.32 -12.21
C GLN A 192 -22.55 -18.75 -13.30
N VAL A 193 -22.43 -17.45 -13.54
CA VAL A 193 -23.21 -16.74 -14.57
C VAL A 193 -22.39 -16.54 -15.85
N PHE A 194 -21.11 -16.18 -15.73
CA PHE A 194 -20.24 -15.85 -16.86
C PHE A 194 -18.77 -16.19 -16.58
N GLY A 195 -18.00 -16.48 -17.64
CA GLY A 195 -16.57 -16.83 -17.55
C GLY A 195 -16.31 -18.31 -17.26
N LYS A 196 -15.04 -18.71 -17.27
CA LYS A 196 -14.60 -20.11 -17.02
C LYS A 196 -13.90 -20.29 -15.66
N SER A 197 -13.45 -19.21 -15.03
CA SER A 197 -12.71 -19.25 -13.77
C SER A 197 -13.66 -19.25 -12.57
N ARG A 198 -13.34 -20.08 -11.57
CA ARG A 198 -13.93 -19.98 -10.23
C ARG A 198 -13.19 -18.88 -9.47
N ILE A 199 -13.94 -17.97 -8.86
CA ILE A 199 -13.37 -16.91 -8.03
C ILE A 199 -12.72 -17.57 -6.81
N SER A 200 -11.39 -17.44 -6.68
CA SER A 200 -10.60 -18.05 -5.61
C SER A 200 -10.10 -17.05 -4.56
N VAL A 201 -10.36 -15.76 -4.76
CA VAL A 201 -9.94 -14.66 -3.89
C VAL A 201 -11.18 -13.89 -3.44
N ALA A 202 -11.21 -13.48 -2.18
CA ALA A 202 -12.33 -12.71 -1.64
C ALA A 202 -12.39 -11.31 -2.29
N PRO A 203 -13.59 -10.75 -2.51
CA PRO A 203 -13.75 -9.43 -3.09
C PRO A 203 -13.16 -8.31 -2.23
N SER A 204 -12.56 -7.32 -2.87
CA SER A 204 -12.13 -6.07 -2.22
C SER A 204 -13.27 -5.04 -2.16
N TYR A 205 -13.12 -4.04 -1.29
CA TYR A 205 -14.09 -2.95 -1.15
C TYR A 205 -13.99 -1.99 -2.35
N ILE A 206 -15.13 -1.55 -2.88
CA ILE A 206 -15.19 -0.61 -3.99
C ILE A 206 -14.61 0.76 -3.58
N SER A 207 -14.83 1.20 -2.33
CA SER A 207 -14.28 2.47 -1.82
C SER A 207 -12.75 2.53 -1.82
N ASP A 208 -12.07 1.37 -1.81
CA ASP A 208 -10.62 1.29 -1.72
C ASP A 208 -9.95 1.34 -3.11
N MET A 209 -10.76 1.33 -4.18
CA MET A 209 -10.31 1.43 -5.57
C MET A 209 -10.05 2.89 -5.93
N LYS A 210 -8.78 3.33 -5.84
CA LYS A 210 -8.35 4.69 -6.19
C LYS A 210 -7.66 4.79 -7.56
N GLU A 211 -7.17 3.67 -8.09
CA GLU A 211 -6.31 3.63 -9.28
C GLU A 211 -6.66 2.45 -10.19
N THR A 212 -6.06 2.40 -11.39
CA THR A 212 -6.21 1.23 -12.28
C THR A 212 -5.50 0.03 -11.67
N THR A 213 -6.19 -1.11 -11.62
CA THR A 213 -5.66 -2.34 -11.00
C THR A 213 -5.75 -3.48 -11.99
N GLY A 214 -4.85 -4.46 -11.85
CA GLY A 214 -4.83 -5.69 -12.63
C GLY A 214 -6.05 -6.57 -12.38
N LEU A 215 -5.85 -7.89 -12.27
CA LEU A 215 -6.94 -8.81 -12.00
C LEU A 215 -7.43 -8.66 -10.55
N THR A 216 -8.68 -8.22 -10.38
CA THR A 216 -9.29 -7.92 -9.07
C THR A 216 -10.68 -8.52 -9.00
N VAL A 217 -11.10 -8.90 -7.79
CA VAL A 217 -12.46 -9.39 -7.49
C VAL A 217 -13.23 -8.30 -6.75
N LEU A 218 -14.41 -7.97 -7.24
CA LEU A 218 -15.36 -7.04 -6.60
C LEU A 218 -16.71 -7.74 -6.43
N CYS A 219 -17.51 -7.36 -5.45
CA CYS A 219 -18.87 -7.86 -5.30
C CYS A 219 -19.85 -6.73 -5.05
N GLY A 220 -21.14 -6.98 -5.25
CA GLY A 220 -22.16 -6.00 -4.90
C GLY A 220 -23.52 -6.33 -5.48
N LYS A 221 -24.48 -5.47 -5.13
CA LYS A 221 -25.82 -5.46 -5.71
C LYS A 221 -25.77 -4.86 -7.12
N VAL A 222 -26.36 -5.57 -8.08
CA VAL A 222 -26.48 -5.13 -9.47
C VAL A 222 -27.56 -4.05 -9.57
N SER A 223 -27.26 -2.98 -10.32
CA SER A 223 -28.21 -1.93 -10.68
C SER A 223 -27.95 -1.38 -12.07
N GLY A 224 -29.00 -0.92 -12.77
CA GLY A 224 -28.89 -0.36 -14.10
C GLY A 224 -28.40 -1.39 -15.14
N PHE A 225 -28.86 -2.63 -15.04
CA PHE A 225 -28.48 -3.70 -15.96
C PHE A 225 -29.09 -3.49 -17.35
N VAL A 226 -28.23 -3.25 -18.35
CA VAL A 226 -28.63 -2.95 -19.72
C VAL A 226 -27.81 -3.77 -20.73
N GLU A 227 -28.51 -4.51 -21.58
CA GLU A 227 -27.96 -5.14 -22.79
C GLU A 227 -27.86 -4.10 -23.92
N LYS A 228 -26.66 -3.94 -24.48
CA LYS A 228 -26.39 -3.14 -25.68
C LYS A 228 -25.71 -4.01 -26.72
N THR A 229 -25.67 -3.57 -27.96
CA THR A 229 -24.88 -4.23 -29.01
C THR A 229 -23.71 -3.35 -29.43
N TYR A 230 -22.62 -3.97 -29.86
CA TYR A 230 -21.47 -3.27 -30.45
C TYR A 230 -21.07 -3.92 -31.76
N LYS A 231 -20.56 -3.12 -32.69
CA LYS A 231 -20.10 -3.61 -33.98
C LYS A 231 -18.82 -4.41 -33.81
N ASN A 232 -18.83 -5.66 -34.27
CA ASN A 232 -17.68 -6.53 -34.28
C ASN A 232 -16.66 -6.06 -35.33
N LYS A 233 -15.50 -5.56 -34.87
CA LYS A 233 -14.45 -5.03 -35.76
C LYS A 233 -13.86 -6.09 -36.70
N ASN A 234 -14.02 -7.37 -36.37
CA ASN A 234 -13.46 -8.49 -37.11
C ASN A 234 -14.50 -9.16 -38.04
N TYR A 235 -15.73 -8.64 -38.09
CA TYR A 235 -16.78 -9.18 -38.96
C TYR A 235 -16.40 -9.01 -40.44
N GLY A 236 -16.34 -10.11 -41.18
CA GLY A 236 -16.00 -10.10 -42.60
C GLY A 236 -14.54 -9.73 -42.93
N ALA A 237 -13.66 -9.64 -41.93
CA ALA A 237 -12.25 -9.36 -42.15
C ALA A 237 -11.53 -10.59 -42.74
N GLU A 238 -10.87 -10.42 -43.89
CA GLU A 238 -10.02 -11.48 -44.45
C GLU A 238 -8.81 -11.72 -43.54
N PRO A 239 -8.48 -12.99 -43.22
CA PRO A 239 -7.30 -13.30 -42.43
C PRO A 239 -6.04 -12.88 -43.19
N ALA A 240 -5.06 -12.31 -42.46
CA ALA A 240 -3.78 -11.94 -43.04
C ALA A 240 -3.15 -13.15 -43.77
N LYS A 241 -2.53 -12.92 -44.94
CA LYS A 241 -1.84 -13.97 -45.71
C LYS A 241 -0.83 -14.69 -44.79
N ASN A 242 -1.06 -15.98 -44.54
CA ASN A 242 -0.32 -16.89 -43.63
C ASN A 242 -0.83 -17.00 -42.17
N SER A 243 -1.99 -16.45 -41.85
CA SER A 243 -2.64 -16.68 -40.56
C SER A 243 -3.31 -18.07 -40.51
N ARG A 244 -3.07 -18.84 -39.44
CA ARG A 244 -3.79 -20.10 -39.15
C ARG A 244 -5.27 -19.88 -38.75
N PHE A 245 -5.70 -18.63 -38.57
CA PHE A 245 -7.04 -18.29 -38.11
C PHE A 245 -8.00 -18.10 -39.29
N LYS A 246 -9.16 -18.78 -39.26
CA LYS A 246 -10.25 -18.66 -40.25
C LYS A 246 -10.86 -17.24 -40.22
N ILE A 247 -11.53 -16.84 -41.31
CA ILE A 247 -12.41 -15.65 -41.33
C ILE A 247 -13.35 -15.71 -40.13
N ASN A 248 -13.44 -14.63 -39.36
CA ASN A 248 -14.33 -14.59 -38.21
C ASN A 248 -15.79 -14.48 -38.68
N THR A 249 -16.56 -15.57 -38.54
CA THR A 249 -17.96 -15.69 -38.99
C THR A 249 -18.99 -15.34 -37.92
N THR A 250 -18.57 -14.86 -36.75
CA THR A 250 -19.49 -14.39 -35.68
C THR A 250 -20.25 -13.14 -36.12
N ASP A 251 -21.46 -12.92 -35.61
CA ASP A 251 -22.36 -11.81 -35.99
C ASP A 251 -21.71 -10.42 -36.10
N GLU A 252 -22.24 -9.58 -37.00
CA GLU A 252 -21.80 -8.19 -37.20
C GLU A 252 -21.96 -7.35 -35.92
N PHE A 253 -22.97 -7.67 -35.11
CA PHE A 253 -23.27 -7.01 -33.86
C PHE A 253 -23.26 -8.01 -32.72
N LEU A 254 -22.37 -7.79 -31.74
CA LEU A 254 -22.23 -8.65 -30.57
C LEU A 254 -22.85 -7.98 -29.34
N PRO A 255 -23.42 -8.75 -28.41
CA PRO A 255 -24.00 -8.22 -27.19
C PRO A 255 -22.91 -7.74 -26.21
N ARG A 256 -23.23 -6.70 -25.44
CA ARG A 256 -22.43 -6.13 -24.34
C ARG A 256 -23.36 -5.72 -23.21
N PHE A 257 -23.11 -6.25 -22.02
CA PHE A 257 -23.89 -5.92 -20.83
C PHE A 257 -23.18 -4.86 -20.01
N ASN A 258 -23.93 -3.88 -19.53
CA ASN A 258 -23.44 -2.82 -18.64
C ASN A 258 -24.31 -2.78 -17.41
N PHE A 259 -23.69 -2.67 -16.24
CA PHE A 259 -24.39 -2.51 -14.97
C PHE A 259 -23.47 -1.82 -13.97
N THR A 260 -24.02 -1.43 -12.83
CA THR A 260 -23.28 -0.88 -11.71
C THR A 260 -23.31 -1.87 -10.55
N LEU A 261 -22.16 -2.08 -9.93
CA LEU A 261 -22.03 -2.83 -8.68
C LEU A 261 -21.97 -1.86 -7.50
N ASN A 262 -22.76 -2.16 -6.47
CA ASN A 262 -22.76 -1.44 -5.21
C ASN A 262 -22.52 -2.43 -4.04
N ASP A 263 -21.42 -2.24 -3.31
CA ASP A 263 -21.05 -3.04 -2.14
C ASP A 263 -21.38 -2.33 -0.81
N THR A 264 -22.20 -1.28 -0.86
CA THR A 264 -22.49 -0.29 0.19
C THR A 264 -21.36 0.70 0.54
N THR A 265 -20.14 0.49 0.03
CA THR A 265 -18.98 1.38 0.25
C THR A 265 -18.72 2.29 -0.95
N GLY A 266 -19.10 1.85 -2.15
CA GLY A 266 -19.02 2.66 -3.36
C GLY A 266 -19.86 2.10 -4.51
N ASN A 267 -19.78 2.78 -5.65
CA ASN A 267 -20.37 2.34 -6.91
C ASN A 267 -19.28 2.19 -7.96
N ILE A 268 -19.27 1.10 -8.70
CA ILE A 268 -18.37 0.93 -9.85
C ILE A 268 -19.13 0.41 -11.07
N SER A 269 -18.80 0.97 -12.24
CA SER A 269 -19.36 0.51 -13.50
C SER A 269 -18.72 -0.82 -13.91
N ALA A 270 -19.52 -1.79 -14.32
CA ALA A 270 -19.08 -3.10 -14.79
C ALA A 270 -19.54 -3.34 -16.23
N VAL A 271 -18.64 -3.90 -17.05
CA VAL A 271 -18.91 -4.22 -18.46
C VAL A 271 -18.50 -5.65 -18.76
N VAL A 272 -19.42 -6.39 -19.40
CA VAL A 272 -19.23 -7.79 -19.81
C VAL A 272 -19.30 -7.90 -21.34
N PHE A 273 -18.32 -8.56 -21.93
CA PHE A 273 -18.25 -8.89 -23.36
C PHE A 273 -18.30 -10.41 -23.56
N PRO A 274 -19.50 -11.01 -23.67
CA PRO A 274 -19.63 -12.45 -23.84
C PRO A 274 -19.17 -12.92 -25.23
N ARG A 275 -18.60 -14.13 -25.30
CA ARG A 275 -18.13 -14.75 -26.55
C ARG A 275 -18.78 -16.09 -26.88
N ASP A 276 -19.47 -16.78 -25.95
CA ASP A 276 -20.20 -18.04 -26.20
C ASP A 276 -21.12 -18.50 -25.02
N GLU A 277 -22.08 -19.37 -25.37
CA GLU A 277 -23.08 -20.23 -24.67
C GLU A 277 -23.82 -19.77 -23.38
N ASN A 278 -23.26 -18.93 -22.51
CA ASN A 278 -23.93 -18.53 -21.24
C ASN A 278 -24.73 -17.21 -21.34
N LEU A 279 -25.19 -16.86 -22.55
CA LEU A 279 -25.96 -15.64 -22.81
C LEU A 279 -27.29 -15.63 -22.06
N ASP A 280 -27.96 -16.79 -21.96
CA ASP A 280 -29.25 -16.88 -21.29
C ASP A 280 -29.14 -16.66 -19.77
N LYS A 281 -28.04 -17.12 -19.16
CA LYS A 281 -27.75 -16.88 -17.73
C LYS A 281 -27.43 -15.42 -17.44
N LEU A 282 -26.71 -14.75 -18.35
CA LEU A 282 -26.46 -13.31 -18.27
C LEU A 282 -27.74 -12.50 -18.43
N ARG A 283 -28.62 -12.88 -19.35
CA ARG A 283 -29.93 -12.23 -19.55
C ARG A 283 -30.90 -12.47 -18.40
N ALA A 284 -30.71 -13.54 -17.62
CA ALA A 284 -31.46 -13.81 -16.40
C ALA A 284 -31.03 -12.97 -15.19
N LEU A 285 -29.94 -12.18 -15.30
CA LEU A 285 -29.60 -11.21 -14.28
C LEU A 285 -30.52 -10.00 -14.34
N SER A 286 -30.92 -9.53 -13.17
CA SER A 286 -31.80 -8.39 -12.99
C SER A 286 -31.27 -7.45 -11.92
N ASP A 287 -31.78 -6.22 -11.94
CA ASP A 287 -31.47 -5.24 -10.90
C ASP A 287 -31.88 -5.80 -9.53
N GLY A 288 -30.94 -5.83 -8.61
CA GLY A 288 -31.10 -6.37 -7.26
C GLY A 288 -30.43 -7.71 -7.00
N ASP A 289 -29.97 -8.42 -8.04
CA ASP A 289 -29.15 -9.62 -7.87
C ASP A 289 -27.81 -9.29 -7.17
N LEU A 290 -27.34 -10.22 -6.35
CA LEU A 290 -26.04 -10.14 -5.67
C LEU A 290 -25.01 -10.94 -6.46
N VAL A 291 -23.92 -10.28 -6.86
CA VAL A 291 -22.91 -10.91 -7.71
C VAL A 291 -21.48 -10.61 -7.25
N ALA A 292 -20.58 -11.53 -7.57
CA ALA A 292 -19.14 -11.37 -7.48
C ALA A 292 -18.54 -11.37 -8.90
N ALA A 293 -17.79 -10.32 -9.23
CA ALA A 293 -17.19 -10.07 -10.53
C ALA A 293 -15.66 -10.05 -10.42
N GLU A 294 -15.01 -10.90 -11.20
CA GLU A 294 -13.56 -10.91 -11.39
C GLU A 294 -13.23 -10.24 -12.73
N GLY A 295 -12.30 -9.28 -12.72
CA GLY A 295 -11.98 -8.53 -13.92
C GLY A 295 -10.80 -7.58 -13.75
N THR A 296 -10.54 -6.79 -14.79
CA THR A 296 -9.50 -5.74 -14.77
C THR A 296 -10.14 -4.37 -14.59
N VAL A 297 -9.64 -3.58 -13.63
CA VAL A 297 -10.16 -2.23 -13.35
C VAL A 297 -9.37 -1.20 -14.14
N GLY A 298 -10.04 -0.53 -15.08
CA GLY A 298 -9.48 0.51 -15.92
C GLY A 298 -10.21 1.84 -15.76
N TYR A 299 -9.59 2.93 -16.21
CA TYR A 299 -10.23 4.24 -16.23
C TYR A 299 -11.05 4.42 -17.51
N ASN A 300 -12.33 4.76 -17.38
CA ASN A 300 -13.17 5.07 -18.52
C ASN A 300 -13.15 6.57 -18.80
N GLN A 301 -12.45 6.96 -19.88
CA GLN A 301 -12.29 8.36 -20.30
C GLN A 301 -13.61 9.05 -20.67
N PHE A 302 -14.66 8.31 -21.02
CA PHE A 302 -15.96 8.86 -21.44
C PHE A 302 -16.95 9.03 -20.29
N ALA A 303 -16.92 8.12 -19.30
CA ALA A 303 -17.84 8.15 -18.16
C ALA A 303 -17.25 8.88 -16.94
N GLY A 304 -15.95 9.20 -16.95
CA GLY A 304 -15.30 9.97 -15.87
C GLY A 304 -15.15 9.19 -14.56
N GLY A 305 -14.72 7.92 -14.63
CA GLY A 305 -14.53 7.09 -13.43
C GLY A 305 -13.92 5.72 -13.71
N LEU A 306 -13.65 4.97 -12.64
CA LEU A 306 -13.16 3.60 -12.72
C LEU A 306 -14.25 2.64 -13.21
N GLN A 307 -13.85 1.69 -14.05
CA GLN A 307 -14.72 0.68 -14.65
C GLN A 307 -14.04 -0.69 -14.60
N ILE A 308 -14.77 -1.72 -14.17
CA ILE A 308 -14.31 -3.10 -14.21
C ILE A 308 -14.73 -3.79 -15.52
N MET A 309 -13.73 -4.32 -16.23
CA MET A 309 -13.91 -5.19 -17.39
C MET A 309 -13.99 -6.62 -16.90
N VAL A 310 -15.20 -7.15 -16.83
CA VAL A 310 -15.50 -8.44 -16.18
C VAL A 310 -15.08 -9.60 -17.07
N ARG A 311 -14.28 -10.51 -16.50
CA ARG A 311 -13.85 -11.77 -17.12
C ARG A 311 -14.67 -12.96 -16.63
N SER A 312 -15.04 -12.96 -15.35
CA SER A 312 -15.85 -14.01 -14.72
C SER A 312 -16.88 -13.37 -13.78
N LEU A 313 -18.10 -13.91 -13.74
CA LEU A 313 -19.21 -13.42 -12.92
C LEU A 313 -19.96 -14.58 -12.27
N TRP A 314 -20.25 -14.44 -10.98
CA TRP A 314 -20.97 -15.43 -10.17
C TRP A 314 -22.09 -14.75 -9.39
N LYS A 315 -23.24 -15.42 -9.24
CA LYS A 315 -24.19 -15.10 -8.18
C LYS A 315 -23.57 -15.50 -6.84
N ALA A 316 -23.65 -14.61 -5.86
CA ALA A 316 -23.03 -14.81 -4.56
C ALA A 316 -23.93 -14.30 -3.44
N GLU A 317 -23.92 -14.98 -2.30
CA GLU A 317 -24.40 -14.39 -1.06
C GLU A 317 -23.29 -13.51 -0.48
N ILE A 318 -23.65 -12.27 -0.12
CA ILE A 318 -22.71 -11.26 0.33
C ILE A 318 -23.07 -10.91 1.78
N ASP A 319 -22.12 -11.08 2.69
CA ASP A 319 -22.28 -10.61 4.06
C ASP A 319 -22.07 -9.09 4.15
N PHE A 320 -23.14 -8.34 3.90
CA PHE A 320 -23.15 -6.88 4.06
C PHE A 320 -23.03 -6.44 5.53
N GLY A 321 -23.31 -7.33 6.50
CA GLY A 321 -23.23 -7.03 7.94
C GLY A 321 -21.79 -6.96 8.44
N GLY A 322 -20.88 -7.73 7.82
CA GLY A 322 -19.44 -7.67 8.04
C GLY A 322 -18.73 -6.50 7.35
N ILE A 323 -19.45 -5.67 6.58
CA ILE A 323 -18.86 -4.53 5.86
C ILE A 323 -18.66 -3.35 6.80
N VAL A 324 -17.39 -3.07 7.10
CA VAL A 324 -16.99 -1.94 7.96
C VAL A 324 -17.00 -0.66 7.13
N LYS A 325 -18.10 0.11 7.22
CA LYS A 325 -18.29 1.36 6.43
C LYS A 325 -17.41 2.52 6.86
N SER A 326 -16.99 2.54 8.13
CA SER A 326 -16.10 3.56 8.70
C SER A 326 -14.91 2.87 9.36
N VAL A 327 -13.70 3.20 8.93
CA VAL A 327 -12.48 2.84 9.66
C VAL A 327 -12.63 3.43 11.07
N PRO A 328 -12.61 2.64 12.15
CA PRO A 328 -12.59 3.21 13.48
C PRO A 328 -11.33 4.04 13.60
N GLN A 329 -11.56 5.29 13.95
CA GLN A 329 -10.55 6.32 14.00
C GLN A 329 -9.81 6.15 15.32
N LYS A 330 -8.48 6.14 15.27
CA LYS A 330 -7.71 6.40 16.49
C LYS A 330 -8.08 7.78 17.00
N LYS A 331 -8.37 7.87 18.30
CA LYS A 331 -8.53 9.16 18.97
C LYS A 331 -7.18 9.83 19.09
N GLU A 332 -7.18 11.13 19.29
CA GLU A 332 -5.98 11.85 19.69
C GLU A 332 -5.44 11.32 21.02
N ASN A 333 -4.10 11.28 21.15
CA ASN A 333 -3.45 10.87 22.39
C ASN A 333 -3.80 11.84 23.54
N SER A 334 -3.83 11.34 24.77
CA SER A 334 -4.01 12.17 25.98
C SER A 334 -2.92 13.20 26.15
N ASP A 335 -1.69 12.88 25.74
CA ASP A 335 -0.48 13.69 25.88
C ASP A 335 0.36 13.66 24.60
N TYR A 336 1.24 14.64 24.44
CA TYR A 336 2.28 14.61 23.41
C TYR A 336 3.41 13.69 23.88
N VAL A 337 4.02 12.93 22.96
CA VAL A 337 4.99 11.88 23.30
C VAL A 337 6.40 12.23 22.84
N LEU A 338 6.56 12.59 21.57
CA LEU A 338 7.85 12.82 20.93
C LEU A 338 8.08 14.30 20.62
N VAL A 339 7.07 14.95 20.06
CA VAL A 339 7.18 16.33 19.59
C VAL A 339 6.14 17.18 20.32
N TYR A 340 6.65 18.12 21.11
CA TYR A 340 5.86 18.95 21.99
C TYR A 340 5.66 20.33 21.35
N PRO A 341 4.44 20.90 21.38
CA PRO A 341 4.24 22.26 20.96
C PRO A 341 5.04 23.25 21.80
N GLU A 342 5.63 24.22 21.12
CA GLU A 342 6.33 25.34 21.74
C GLU A 342 5.43 26.57 21.71
N LYS A 343 5.40 27.33 22.82
CA LYS A 343 4.67 28.60 22.84
C LYS A 343 5.33 29.59 21.90
N PHE A 344 4.54 30.19 21.04
CA PHE A 344 5.00 31.25 20.15
C PHE A 344 4.68 32.61 20.75
N VAL A 345 5.70 33.46 20.86
CA VAL A 345 5.57 34.86 21.28
C VAL A 345 6.22 35.72 20.23
N GLU A 346 5.41 36.55 19.57
CA GLU A 346 5.92 37.53 18.62
C GLU A 346 6.20 38.85 19.36
N GLU A 347 7.45 39.32 19.32
CA GLU A 347 7.82 40.64 19.81
C GLU A 347 7.31 41.70 18.83
N GLU A 348 6.07 42.17 19.01
CA GLU A 348 5.55 43.29 18.23
C GLU A 348 6.08 44.62 18.79
N GLN A 349 6.78 45.39 17.96
CA GLN A 349 6.88 46.84 18.15
C GLN A 349 5.53 47.46 17.79
N THR A 350 4.61 47.54 18.75
CA THR A 350 3.33 48.21 18.53
C THR A 350 3.49 49.73 18.56
N ASP A 351 2.96 50.40 17.55
CA ASP A 351 2.71 51.85 17.60
C ASP A 351 1.68 52.14 18.70
N MET A 352 1.94 53.12 19.55
CA MET A 352 1.14 53.46 20.74
C MET A 352 -0.31 53.86 20.39
N PHE A 353 -0.58 54.11 19.10
CA PHE A 353 -1.88 54.51 18.54
C PHE A 353 -2.61 53.40 17.77
N SER A 354 -2.00 52.23 17.60
CA SER A 354 -2.66 51.06 17.00
C SER A 354 -3.57 50.38 18.03
N ASP A 355 -4.69 49.79 17.59
CA ASP A 355 -5.49 48.89 18.45
C ASP A 355 -4.96 47.45 18.30
N PRO A 356 -4.11 46.96 19.22
CA PRO A 356 -3.55 45.61 19.15
C PRO A 356 -4.58 44.49 19.37
N THR A 357 -5.87 44.84 19.53
CA THR A 357 -6.97 43.90 19.80
C THR A 357 -7.97 43.74 18.66
N ALA A 358 -7.79 44.45 17.54
CA ALA A 358 -8.67 44.39 16.38
C ALA A 358 -8.51 43.08 15.58
N VAL A 359 -8.99 41.97 16.14
CA VAL A 359 -9.07 40.67 15.48
C VAL A 359 -10.27 40.63 14.54
N ASN A 360 -10.08 40.16 13.31
CA ASN A 360 -11.18 39.96 12.36
C ASN A 360 -12.24 39.00 12.94
N ALA A 361 -13.52 39.34 12.79
CA ALA A 361 -14.63 38.55 13.33
C ALA A 361 -14.65 37.08 12.86
N TYR A 362 -14.14 36.78 11.65
CA TYR A 362 -14.01 35.43 11.13
C TYR A 362 -13.07 34.55 11.96
N LEU A 363 -12.03 35.14 12.56
CA LEU A 363 -11.00 34.43 13.33
C LEU A 363 -11.38 34.23 14.80
N LYS A 364 -12.32 35.02 15.33
CA LYS A 364 -12.75 34.95 16.73
C LYS A 364 -13.49 33.63 17.02
N GLY A 365 -13.14 32.99 18.13
CA GLY A 365 -13.73 31.72 18.58
C GLY A 365 -13.33 30.52 17.73
N LYS A 366 -12.31 30.65 16.86
CA LYS A 366 -11.84 29.57 15.98
C LYS A 366 -10.37 29.27 16.20
N THR A 367 -10.03 28.01 15.93
CA THR A 367 -8.65 27.52 15.93
C THR A 367 -8.29 27.10 14.51
N PHE A 368 -7.13 27.58 14.04
CA PHE A 368 -6.55 27.20 12.77
C PHE A 368 -5.18 26.59 13.03
N VAL A 369 -4.80 25.58 12.24
CA VAL A 369 -3.45 25.05 12.24
C VAL A 369 -2.90 25.16 10.84
N VAL A 370 -1.94 26.06 10.68
CA VAL A 370 -1.26 26.30 9.42
C VAL A 370 -0.08 25.34 9.35
N PHE A 371 0.04 24.53 8.32
CA PHE A 371 1.09 23.51 8.23
C PHE A 371 1.77 23.52 6.85
N ASP A 372 3.00 23.02 6.84
CA ASP A 372 3.84 22.95 5.65
C ASP A 372 4.76 21.73 5.74
N THR A 373 5.11 21.14 4.60
CA THR A 373 5.95 19.93 4.52
C THR A 373 7.12 20.10 3.56
N GLU A 374 8.30 19.64 3.98
CA GLU A 374 9.42 19.37 3.08
C GLU A 374 9.49 17.88 2.79
N THR A 375 9.87 17.53 1.57
CA THR A 375 9.68 16.17 1.04
C THR A 375 10.84 15.72 0.17
N THR A 376 10.97 14.41 -0.02
CA THR A 376 11.96 13.82 -0.95
C THR A 376 11.63 14.05 -2.43
N GLY A 377 10.44 14.60 -2.75
CA GLY A 377 9.99 14.85 -4.11
C GLY A 377 8.53 15.31 -4.18
N THR A 378 7.98 15.39 -5.39
CA THR A 378 6.64 15.96 -5.64
C THR A 378 5.56 14.90 -5.94
N ASP A 379 5.93 13.63 -5.98
CA ASP A 379 5.02 12.52 -6.24
C ASP A 379 4.45 11.98 -4.93
N THR A 380 3.27 12.48 -4.58
CA THR A 380 2.54 12.13 -3.35
C THR A 380 2.28 10.63 -3.15
N SER A 381 2.40 9.80 -4.19
CA SER A 381 2.20 8.35 -4.09
C SER A 381 3.41 7.58 -3.55
N LYS A 382 4.62 8.13 -3.71
CA LYS A 382 5.88 7.42 -3.41
C LYS A 382 6.85 8.22 -2.53
N ASP A 383 6.83 9.55 -2.64
CA ASP A 383 7.76 10.41 -1.94
C ASP A 383 7.41 10.53 -0.45
N LYS A 384 8.42 10.89 0.35
CA LYS A 384 8.36 10.87 1.81
C LYS A 384 8.52 12.25 2.40
N ILE A 385 7.87 12.48 3.54
CA ILE A 385 8.03 13.71 4.33
C ILE A 385 9.37 13.65 5.06
N VAL A 386 10.16 14.73 4.98
CA VAL A 386 11.46 14.89 5.68
C VAL A 386 11.41 15.99 6.75
N GLU A 387 10.52 16.96 6.61
CA GLU A 387 10.18 17.94 7.65
C GLU A 387 8.69 18.20 7.61
N ILE A 388 8.05 18.31 8.77
CA ILE A 388 6.70 18.82 8.88
C ILE A 388 6.66 19.83 10.01
N SER A 389 5.98 20.95 9.76
CA SER A 389 5.79 21.96 10.78
C SER A 389 4.38 22.51 10.75
N ALA A 390 3.98 23.12 11.85
CA ALA A 390 2.73 23.82 11.95
C ALA A 390 2.76 24.97 12.96
N ALA A 391 1.92 25.97 12.70
CA ALA A 391 1.64 27.10 13.57
C ALA A 391 0.16 27.13 13.92
N LYS A 392 -0.17 27.13 15.20
CA LYS A 392 -1.54 27.19 15.71
C LYS A 392 -1.96 28.63 15.93
N ILE A 393 -3.09 28.98 15.34
CA ILE A 393 -3.74 30.28 15.50
C ILE A 393 -4.99 30.09 16.37
N VAL A 394 -5.10 30.87 17.44
CA VAL A 394 -6.30 30.95 18.28
C VAL A 394 -6.69 32.42 18.37
N ASP A 395 -7.96 32.72 18.09
CA ASP A 395 -8.49 34.09 18.11
C ASP A 395 -7.63 35.07 17.29
N GLY A 396 -7.19 34.61 16.12
CA GLY A 396 -6.37 35.38 15.17
C GLY A 396 -4.94 35.69 15.60
N LYS A 397 -4.43 35.05 16.66
CA LYS A 397 -3.03 35.14 17.10
C LYS A 397 -2.35 33.80 16.98
N ILE A 398 -1.10 33.77 16.52
CA ILE A 398 -0.27 32.57 16.55
C ILE A 398 0.13 32.33 18.02
N VAL A 399 -0.23 31.18 18.57
CA VAL A 399 -0.04 30.87 20.01
C VAL A 399 0.97 29.75 20.26
N GLU A 400 1.09 28.82 19.32
CA GLU A 400 1.98 27.66 19.44
C GLU A 400 2.56 27.30 18.08
N THR A 401 3.77 26.77 18.09
CA THR A 401 4.41 26.12 16.93
C THR A 401 4.71 24.67 17.26
N TRP A 402 4.72 23.83 16.24
CA TRP A 402 5.08 22.43 16.32
C TRP A 402 5.92 22.11 15.09
N SER A 403 7.08 21.46 15.24
CA SER A 403 7.95 21.16 14.10
C SER A 403 8.78 19.92 14.38
N SER A 404 9.01 19.10 13.35
CA SER A 404 9.87 17.93 13.45
C SER A 404 10.52 17.62 12.11
N LEU A 405 11.81 17.27 12.17
CA LEU A 405 12.47 16.53 11.11
C LEU A 405 12.05 15.05 11.20
N CYS A 406 11.97 14.39 10.05
CA CYS A 406 11.55 13.01 9.92
C CYS A 406 12.62 12.22 9.18
N ASN A 407 12.93 11.02 9.64
CA ASN A 407 13.66 10.05 8.82
C ASN A 407 12.70 9.47 7.76
N PRO A 408 12.92 9.71 6.46
CA PRO A 408 12.04 9.22 5.39
C PRO A 408 12.21 7.72 5.10
N GLY A 409 13.25 7.07 5.64
CA GLY A 409 13.59 5.66 5.37
C GLY A 409 14.09 5.40 3.94
N ILE A 410 14.30 6.45 3.15
CA ILE A 410 14.83 6.42 1.78
C ILE A 410 15.83 7.56 1.59
N HIS A 411 16.69 7.46 0.58
CA HIS A 411 17.64 8.52 0.24
C HIS A 411 16.91 9.82 -0.17
N ILE A 412 17.33 10.95 0.39
CA ILE A 412 16.85 12.29 0.02
C ILE A 412 17.59 12.75 -1.25
N PRO A 413 16.90 12.96 -2.38
CA PRO A 413 17.55 13.37 -3.62
C PRO A 413 18.27 14.74 -3.50
N GLU A 414 19.38 14.89 -4.22
CA GLU A 414 20.15 16.16 -4.26
C GLU A 414 19.30 17.35 -4.73
N ALA A 415 18.34 17.11 -5.63
CA ALA A 415 17.47 18.15 -6.17
C ALA A 415 16.55 18.77 -5.09
N THR A 416 16.02 17.97 -4.17
CA THR A 416 15.19 18.48 -3.06
C THR A 416 16.07 19.02 -1.93
N THR A 417 17.20 18.37 -1.68
CA THR A 417 18.25 18.87 -0.76
C THR A 417 18.71 20.28 -1.14
N ALA A 418 18.86 20.58 -2.43
CA ALA A 418 19.24 21.91 -2.92
C ALA A 418 18.16 22.99 -2.68
N ILE A 419 16.92 22.58 -2.42
CA ILE A 419 15.79 23.47 -2.13
C ILE A 419 15.70 23.71 -0.63
N HIS A 420 15.49 22.65 0.15
CA HIS A 420 15.21 22.76 1.59
C HIS A 420 16.44 22.62 2.50
N GLY A 421 17.59 22.23 1.95
CA GLY A 421 18.86 22.15 2.67
C GLY A 421 19.02 20.95 3.61
N ILE A 422 18.08 20.00 3.62
CA ILE A 422 18.06 18.83 4.51
C ILE A 422 18.72 17.65 3.80
N LYS A 423 19.70 17.04 4.45
CA LYS A 423 20.46 15.87 3.95
C LYS A 423 20.10 14.61 4.71
N ASP A 424 20.46 13.45 4.17
CA ASP A 424 20.26 12.15 4.85
C ASP A 424 20.88 12.15 6.26
N GLU A 425 22.04 12.79 6.43
CA GLU A 425 22.77 12.91 7.70
C GLU A 425 21.98 13.69 8.76
N ASP A 426 21.17 14.69 8.36
CA ASP A 426 20.40 15.52 9.28
C ASP A 426 19.19 14.76 9.88
N VAL A 427 18.73 13.72 9.17
CA VAL A 427 17.52 12.96 9.51
C VAL A 427 17.79 11.52 9.93
N ALA A 428 19.03 11.03 9.84
CA ALA A 428 19.36 9.63 10.11
C ALA A 428 18.87 9.13 11.48
N GLU A 429 19.03 9.95 12.53
CA GLU A 429 18.65 9.63 13.91
C GLU A 429 17.31 10.28 14.32
N LYS A 430 16.54 10.81 13.36
CA LYS A 430 15.23 11.44 13.62
C LYS A 430 14.11 10.39 13.61
N PRO A 431 12.99 10.63 14.31
CA PRO A 431 11.84 9.73 14.25
C PRO A 431 11.29 9.64 12.82
N SER A 432 10.67 8.52 12.49
CA SER A 432 9.89 8.38 11.26
C SER A 432 8.62 9.23 11.32
N PHE A 433 8.02 9.51 10.16
CA PHE A 433 6.75 10.22 10.10
C PHE A 433 5.63 9.51 10.89
N ALA A 434 5.59 8.18 10.83
CA ALA A 434 4.58 7.39 11.53
C ALA A 434 4.67 7.53 13.06
N GLU A 435 5.88 7.73 13.61
CA GLU A 435 6.11 7.92 15.04
C GLU A 435 5.64 9.29 15.52
N ILE A 436 5.82 10.36 14.73
CA ILE A 436 5.41 11.72 15.14
C ILE A 436 3.94 12.05 14.80
N LEU A 437 3.31 11.25 13.93
CA LEU A 437 1.95 11.50 13.46
C LEU A 437 0.89 11.58 14.57
N PRO A 438 0.92 10.79 15.67
CA PRO A 438 -0.01 10.96 16.79
C PRO A 438 0.03 12.36 17.41
N ASP A 439 1.24 12.91 17.56
CA ASP A 439 1.45 14.24 18.14
C ASP A 439 0.94 15.32 17.19
N PHE A 440 1.20 15.17 15.88
CA PHE A 440 0.66 16.06 14.86
C PHE A 440 -0.88 16.00 14.80
N TYR A 441 -1.46 14.80 14.84
CA TYR A 441 -2.91 14.59 14.85
C TYR A 441 -3.57 15.26 16.06
N LYS A 442 -2.98 15.12 17.24
CA LYS A 442 -3.41 15.82 18.45
C LYS A 442 -3.30 17.34 18.27
N PHE A 443 -2.22 17.84 17.68
CA PHE A 443 -2.00 19.28 17.48
C PHE A 443 -3.05 19.91 16.54
N THR A 444 -3.49 19.17 15.53
CA THR A 444 -4.49 19.63 14.53
C THR A 444 -5.94 19.35 14.93
N ARG A 445 -6.20 18.55 15.97
CA ARG A 445 -7.56 18.10 16.32
C ARG A 445 -8.51 19.28 16.55
N GLY A 446 -9.66 19.25 15.86
CA GLY A 446 -10.71 20.26 16.00
C GLY A 446 -10.39 21.62 15.37
N ALA A 447 -9.22 21.79 14.74
CA ALA A 447 -8.83 23.00 14.03
C ALA A 447 -9.20 22.96 12.54
N VAL A 448 -9.31 24.12 11.91
CA VAL A 448 -9.26 24.23 10.44
C VAL A 448 -7.81 24.16 10.03
N MET A 449 -7.46 23.24 9.14
CA MET A 449 -6.09 23.13 8.62
C MET A 449 -5.90 24.07 7.44
N VAL A 450 -4.79 24.81 7.47
CA VAL A 450 -4.49 25.86 6.50
C VAL A 450 -3.13 25.58 5.87
N GLY A 451 -2.98 25.81 4.57
CA GLY A 451 -1.69 25.70 3.90
C GLY A 451 -1.59 26.64 2.71
N HIS A 452 -0.44 26.63 2.04
CA HIS A 452 -0.24 27.35 0.78
C HIS A 452 -0.14 26.33 -0.35
N ASN A 453 -1.16 26.26 -1.22
CA ASN A 453 -1.35 25.13 -2.12
C ASN A 453 -1.56 23.80 -1.35
N VAL A 454 -2.38 23.88 -0.29
CA VAL A 454 -2.57 22.85 0.75
C VAL A 454 -2.91 21.45 0.24
N ASP A 455 -3.44 21.31 -0.99
CA ASP A 455 -3.74 20.02 -1.60
C ASP A 455 -2.49 19.13 -1.71
N PHE A 456 -1.31 19.72 -1.93
CA PHE A 456 -0.05 18.98 -1.98
C PHE A 456 0.33 18.42 -0.60
N ASP A 457 0.52 19.30 0.39
CA ASP A 457 0.93 18.91 1.76
C ASP A 457 -0.08 17.97 2.41
N TYR A 458 -1.36 18.20 2.16
CA TYR A 458 -2.41 17.33 2.67
C TYR A 458 -2.37 15.93 2.04
N LYS A 459 -2.11 15.82 0.73
CA LYS A 459 -1.91 14.51 0.09
C LYS A 459 -0.65 13.80 0.60
N MET A 460 0.44 14.54 0.84
CA MET A 460 1.65 14.01 1.45
C MET A 460 1.38 13.44 2.84
N LEU A 461 0.69 14.21 3.69
CA LEU A 461 0.22 13.81 5.02
C LEU A 461 -0.61 12.51 4.96
N LEU A 462 -1.62 12.46 4.09
CA LEU A 462 -2.50 11.29 3.96
C LEU A 462 -1.77 10.06 3.43
N SER A 463 -0.86 10.23 2.48
CA SER A 463 -0.09 9.14 1.88
C SER A 463 0.92 8.55 2.87
N ASN A 464 1.68 9.41 3.56
CA ASN A 464 2.69 9.00 4.54
C ASN A 464 2.06 8.49 5.85
N GLY A 465 0.85 8.96 6.19
CA GLY A 465 0.09 8.53 7.36
C GLY A 465 -0.93 7.41 7.09
N ARG A 466 -1.00 6.86 5.87
CA ARG A 466 -2.08 5.96 5.42
C ARG A 466 -2.29 4.76 6.34
N ASP A 467 -1.21 4.18 6.85
CA ASP A 467 -1.23 2.95 7.63
C ASP A 467 -1.29 3.20 9.15
N SER A 468 -1.43 4.45 9.58
CA SER A 468 -1.36 4.83 11.01
C SER A 468 -2.67 4.66 11.78
N GLY A 469 -3.81 4.65 11.08
CA GLY A 469 -5.15 4.64 11.68
C GLY A 469 -5.69 6.02 12.12
N TYR A 470 -4.93 7.11 11.90
CA TYR A 470 -5.42 8.47 12.11
C TYR A 470 -6.20 8.97 10.89
N VAL A 471 -7.39 9.53 11.13
CA VAL A 471 -8.24 10.09 10.07
C VAL A 471 -8.39 11.58 10.30
N PHE A 472 -7.84 12.38 9.38
CA PHE A 472 -7.98 13.82 9.35
C PHE A 472 -9.34 14.19 8.73
N ASP A 473 -10.24 14.70 9.57
CA ASP A 473 -11.59 15.19 9.24
C ASP A 473 -11.68 16.73 9.26
N ASN A 474 -10.51 17.39 9.34
CA ASN A 474 -10.38 18.83 9.40
C ASN A 474 -10.92 19.51 8.13
N GLU A 475 -11.56 20.68 8.30
CA GLU A 475 -11.78 21.59 7.18
C GLU A 475 -10.43 22.09 6.65
N LEU A 476 -10.30 22.19 5.32
CA LEU A 476 -9.09 22.68 4.66
C LEU A 476 -9.30 24.07 4.07
N LEU A 477 -8.29 24.92 4.20
CA LEU A 477 -8.28 26.25 3.63
C LEU A 477 -6.94 26.53 2.93
N ASP A 478 -7.03 26.98 1.67
CA ASP A 478 -5.86 27.25 0.84
C ASP A 478 -5.59 28.75 0.69
N THR A 479 -4.47 29.20 1.24
CA THR A 479 -4.02 30.60 1.13
C THR A 479 -3.62 30.98 -0.30
N TYR A 480 -3.19 30.03 -1.14
CA TYR A 480 -2.92 30.28 -2.56
C TYR A 480 -4.22 30.66 -3.28
N ALA A 481 -5.29 29.89 -3.07
CA ALA A 481 -6.61 30.19 -3.62
C ALA A 481 -7.16 31.54 -3.11
N MET A 482 -6.94 31.86 -1.83
CA MET A 482 -7.29 33.17 -1.27
C MET A 482 -6.54 34.31 -1.97
N ALA A 483 -5.21 34.20 -2.07
CA ALA A 483 -4.39 35.24 -2.68
C ALA A 483 -4.77 35.46 -4.14
N ARG A 484 -5.05 34.38 -4.89
CA ARG A 484 -5.56 34.47 -6.27
C ARG A 484 -6.91 35.17 -6.39
N LYS A 485 -7.71 35.19 -5.33
CA LYS A 485 -9.01 35.85 -5.33
C LYS A 485 -8.90 37.31 -4.91
N TYR A 486 -8.05 37.62 -3.93
CA TYR A 486 -8.07 38.92 -3.24
C TYR A 486 -6.85 39.80 -3.52
N LEU A 487 -5.72 39.25 -3.95
CA LEU A 487 -4.46 39.99 -4.17
C LEU A 487 -4.09 40.12 -5.65
N VAL A 488 -5.07 39.99 -6.55
CA VAL A 488 -4.85 40.14 -7.99
C VAL A 488 -4.44 41.59 -8.28
N GLY A 489 -3.26 41.75 -8.88
CA GLY A 489 -2.69 43.07 -9.19
C GLY A 489 -1.83 43.66 -8.05
N GLU A 490 -1.85 43.06 -6.86
CA GLU A 490 -1.00 43.48 -5.73
C GLU A 490 0.32 42.69 -5.65
N THR A 491 0.43 41.56 -6.35
CA THR A 491 1.65 40.74 -6.39
C THR A 491 1.98 40.26 -7.80
N LYS A 492 3.28 40.05 -8.07
CA LYS A 492 3.82 39.60 -9.37
C LYS A 492 3.45 38.16 -9.71
N ASN A 493 3.30 37.31 -8.69
CA ASN A 493 2.84 35.93 -8.80
C ASN A 493 2.33 35.49 -7.42
N PHE A 494 1.69 34.32 -7.35
CA PHE A 494 1.06 33.84 -6.11
C PHE A 494 1.92 32.83 -5.34
N LYS A 495 3.24 32.84 -5.50
CA LYS A 495 4.13 32.05 -4.63
C LYS A 495 4.19 32.70 -3.25
N LEU A 496 4.37 31.89 -2.20
CA LEU A 496 4.42 32.35 -0.80
C LEU A 496 5.31 33.58 -0.64
N GLY A 497 6.57 33.55 -1.08
CA GLY A 497 7.47 34.70 -0.98
C GLY A 497 6.96 35.98 -1.65
N SER A 498 6.24 35.89 -2.77
CA SER A 498 5.67 37.07 -3.46
C SER A 498 4.42 37.61 -2.77
N ILE A 499 3.67 36.74 -2.07
CA ILE A 499 2.52 37.15 -1.25
C ILE A 499 3.01 37.75 0.07
N SER A 500 4.01 37.14 0.71
CA SER A 500 4.66 37.67 1.92
C SER A 500 5.23 39.07 1.65
N GLU A 501 5.95 39.26 0.53
CA GLU A 501 6.45 40.57 0.09
C GLU A 501 5.32 41.60 -0.07
N ALA A 502 4.26 41.26 -0.81
CA ALA A 502 3.12 42.15 -1.03
C ALA A 502 2.37 42.51 0.26
N LEU A 503 2.34 41.60 1.23
CA LEU A 503 1.69 41.80 2.53
C LEU A 503 2.64 42.38 3.60
N GLY A 504 3.90 42.69 3.26
CA GLY A 504 4.90 43.20 4.21
C GLY A 504 5.16 42.22 5.36
N ILE A 505 5.34 40.94 5.02
CA ILE A 505 5.71 39.86 5.94
C ILE A 505 7.12 39.42 5.55
N ASP A 506 8.02 39.41 6.54
CA ASP A 506 9.38 38.92 6.33
C ASP A 506 9.38 37.39 6.22
N LEU A 507 10.05 36.88 5.19
CA LEU A 507 10.26 35.46 4.94
C LEU A 507 11.77 35.21 4.88
N THR A 508 12.39 35.15 6.05
CA THR A 508 13.79 34.73 6.22
C THR A 508 13.86 33.20 6.27
N ASN A 509 14.89 32.62 5.62
CA ASN A 509 15.08 31.16 5.50
C ASN A 509 13.91 30.41 4.81
N ALA A 510 13.48 30.88 3.64
CA ALA A 510 12.53 30.16 2.80
C ALA A 510 12.99 28.72 2.51
N HIS A 511 12.04 27.79 2.32
CA HIS A 511 12.25 26.34 2.14
C HIS A 511 12.70 25.63 3.41
N ARG A 512 12.11 26.06 4.51
CA ARG A 512 12.20 25.40 5.81
C ARG A 512 10.81 25.44 6.39
N ALA A 513 10.25 24.26 6.66
CA ALA A 513 8.82 24.13 6.89
C ALA A 513 8.32 25.11 7.96
N LEU A 514 9.06 25.28 9.07
CA LEU A 514 8.65 26.16 10.17
C LEU A 514 8.53 27.64 9.75
N PHE A 515 9.47 28.14 8.95
CA PHE A 515 9.43 29.52 8.49
C PHE A 515 8.31 29.73 7.47
N ASP A 516 8.11 28.76 6.58
CA ASP A 516 7.05 28.80 5.57
C ASP A 516 5.65 28.68 6.20
N SER A 517 5.47 27.82 7.21
CA SER A 517 4.19 27.71 7.95
C SER A 517 3.90 28.98 8.77
N LEU A 518 4.89 29.59 9.40
CA LEU A 518 4.73 30.87 10.11
C LEU A 518 4.41 32.03 9.15
N ALA A 519 5.11 32.13 8.02
CA ALA A 519 4.83 33.14 7.01
C ALA A 519 3.44 32.95 6.40
N THR A 520 3.04 31.71 6.12
CA THR A 520 1.70 31.36 5.67
C THR A 520 0.64 31.74 6.71
N ALA A 521 0.91 31.50 7.99
CA ALA A 521 0.01 31.89 9.09
C ALA A 521 -0.20 33.40 9.15
N LYS A 522 0.88 34.18 9.05
CA LYS A 522 0.83 35.65 8.99
C LYS A 522 0.08 36.14 7.75
N CYS A 523 0.33 35.53 6.59
CA CYS A 523 -0.38 35.86 5.35
C CYS A 523 -1.88 35.58 5.49
N PHE A 524 -2.24 34.42 6.04
CA PHE A 524 -3.62 34.04 6.30
C PHE A 524 -4.31 35.04 7.25
N ILE A 525 -3.69 35.40 8.37
CA ILE A 525 -4.22 36.39 9.32
C ILE A 525 -4.44 37.74 8.62
N LYS A 526 -3.47 38.25 7.85
CA LYS A 526 -3.63 39.51 7.11
C LYS A 526 -4.72 39.44 6.05
N MET A 527 -4.85 38.32 5.34
CA MET A 527 -5.89 38.12 4.32
C MET A 527 -7.27 37.84 4.92
N SER A 528 -7.37 37.47 6.21
CA SER A 528 -8.64 37.24 6.89
C SER A 528 -9.55 38.48 6.88
N LYS A 529 -8.99 39.68 6.71
CA LYS A 529 -9.75 40.93 6.55
C LYS A 529 -10.75 40.90 5.39
N PHE A 530 -10.50 40.06 4.38
CA PHE A 530 -11.39 39.87 3.23
C PHE A 530 -12.46 38.79 3.46
N LEU A 531 -12.40 38.10 4.59
CA LEU A 531 -13.39 37.11 5.01
C LEU A 531 -14.42 37.80 5.90
N SER A 532 -15.69 37.46 5.68
CA SER A 532 -16.80 37.91 6.52
C SER A 532 -17.27 36.75 7.38
N SER A 533 -17.73 37.03 8.60
CA SER A 533 -18.52 36.06 9.37
C SER A 533 -19.81 35.77 8.60
N LYS A 534 -20.04 34.51 8.22
CA LYS A 534 -21.34 34.08 7.71
C LYS A 534 -22.36 34.05 8.83
#